data_AF-A0A9P6RX61-F1
#
_entry.id   AF-A0A9P6RX61-F1
#
_cell.length_a   1.000
_cell.length_b   1.000
_cell.length_c   1.000
_cell.angle_alpha   90.00
_cell.angle_beta   90.00
_cell.angle_gamma   90.00
#
_symmetry.space_group_name_H-M   'P 1'
#
loop_
_entity.id
_entity.type
_entity.pdbx_description
1 polymer ?
#
loop_
_entity_poly.entity_id
_entity_poly.type
_entity_poly.pdbx_seq_one_letter_code
_entity_poly.pdbx_strand_id
1 'polypeptide(L)'
;MASAGYSLRKFILAILQSTNSEIRRYVGMFYHQNGPAAILQYLNKLLQYNKYDETFAQAAVDLLITRTRSELNKLSEQDCLRSPANSYSRRRVETFSMENIEGVFAERAPHLTRLLEGLAVSKAYRDEGIPSHVGVIGSQLLHAYSQKSNYFQMIMGLYFHTSGCPKRVLSVLAAVGLSVSHQSVMNTLAHLTEAAMQELRTAIKSQPFFILYDNINFPNRKYDQRSHNKDTFENGTTATIVLGGNLDITSPASNPIMPPNISHLIPDARNRSLAFFITLLDRKRLVLDSPNYHAADEILRHVFDGMVLRLWQVGLGTERLELFAEELGHTDLKNLIATRLESIDKHYLVNSHQLSNNLGSADVNAALFLRDMMVYMDLGDAIKAGDIGRLEEVLLLITVMFQAGGMKHYASELLRVAYGMRYAWSDLEKTAIMSSWLINTQGKPNAWMPADFFQEHNNLLIKTVHSAKGSNMSWETLANKISTNIHLFSETARRVEGEFHISHNSNFHSTVSAYSDITRITDSLRHYDILGVNPHPDNLNVPLVRDLIKEGFEKFPERFKKFMESITLGHYSEEGIDDILEQDAIAESLGREYQMAEDYISASLNH
;
A
#
# COMPACT_ATOMS: atom_id res chain seq x y z
N MET A 1 -6.01 54.59 -75.06
CA MET A 1 -6.24 53.19 -74.66
C MET A 1 -4.90 52.61 -74.20
N ALA A 2 -4.73 52.30 -72.92
CA ALA A 2 -3.53 51.61 -72.43
C ALA A 2 -3.76 50.10 -72.43
N SER A 3 -2.78 49.31 -72.85
CA SER A 3 -2.88 47.86 -73.00
C SER A 3 -3.17 47.17 -71.67
N ALA A 4 -4.29 46.43 -71.60
CA ALA A 4 -4.62 45.57 -70.48
C ALA A 4 -3.73 44.31 -70.45
N GLY A 5 -2.46 44.49 -70.04
CA GLY A 5 -1.50 43.39 -69.92
C GLY A 5 -1.98 42.32 -68.94
N TYR A 6 -1.84 41.05 -69.32
CA TYR A 6 -2.12 39.93 -68.43
C TYR A 6 -1.07 39.89 -67.31
N SER A 7 -1.47 40.20 -66.08
CA SER A 7 -0.59 40.03 -64.92
C SER A 7 -0.23 38.56 -64.72
N LEU A 8 0.96 38.28 -64.18
CA LEU A 8 1.42 36.92 -63.89
C LEU A 8 0.39 36.15 -63.03
N ARG A 9 -0.26 36.82 -62.08
CA ARG A 9 -1.39 36.28 -61.30
C ARG A 9 -2.55 35.82 -62.19
N LYS A 10 -3.00 36.63 -63.16
CA LYS A 10 -4.07 36.27 -64.09
C LYS A 10 -3.66 35.10 -64.99
N PHE A 11 -2.41 35.08 -65.45
CA PHE A 11 -1.86 33.99 -66.26
C PHE A 11 -1.82 32.66 -65.50
N ILE A 12 -1.25 32.65 -64.29
CA ILE A 12 -1.18 31.45 -63.44
C ILE A 12 -2.60 30.93 -63.10
N LEU A 13 -3.52 31.80 -62.70
CA LEU A 13 -4.91 31.40 -62.42
C LEU A 13 -5.61 30.82 -63.65
N ALA A 14 -5.43 31.42 -64.83
CA ALA A 14 -6.02 30.93 -66.08
C ALA A 14 -5.47 29.55 -66.50
N ILE A 15 -4.21 29.24 -66.18
CA ILE A 15 -3.62 27.90 -66.38
C ILE A 15 -4.20 26.91 -65.36
N LEU A 16 -4.13 27.23 -64.06
CA LEU A 16 -4.56 26.32 -62.98
C LEU A 16 -6.05 26.01 -63.01
N GLN A 17 -6.88 26.92 -63.53
CA GLN A 17 -8.33 26.77 -63.65
C GLN A 17 -8.80 26.43 -65.08
N SER A 18 -7.88 26.08 -65.98
CA SER A 18 -8.22 25.82 -67.38
C SER A 18 -9.12 24.60 -67.56
N THR A 19 -10.13 24.72 -68.43
CA THR A 19 -10.99 23.59 -68.85
C THR A 19 -10.39 22.79 -70.01
N ASN A 20 -9.32 23.28 -70.66
CA ASN A 20 -8.63 22.59 -71.75
C ASN A 20 -8.01 21.26 -71.24
N SER A 21 -8.15 20.18 -72.02
CA SER A 21 -7.69 18.84 -71.64
C SER A 21 -6.17 18.71 -71.56
N GLU A 22 -5.42 19.30 -72.50
CA GLU A 22 -3.96 19.28 -72.46
C GLU A 22 -3.41 20.12 -71.31
N ILE A 23 -3.95 21.33 -71.09
CA ILE A 23 -3.52 22.20 -69.99
C ILE A 23 -3.77 21.50 -68.64
N ARG A 24 -4.93 20.86 -68.46
CA ARG A 24 -5.21 20.04 -67.26
C ARG A 24 -4.24 18.87 -67.10
N ARG A 25 -3.81 18.22 -68.19
CA ARG A 25 -2.78 17.16 -68.14
C ARG A 25 -1.46 17.69 -67.60
N TYR A 26 -0.97 18.82 -68.13
CA TYR A 26 0.29 19.42 -67.67
C TYR A 26 0.20 19.96 -66.23
N VAL A 27 -0.93 20.54 -65.85
CA VAL A 27 -1.21 20.96 -64.46
C VAL A 27 -1.23 19.76 -63.51
N GLY A 28 -1.81 18.63 -63.92
CA GLY A 28 -1.75 17.37 -63.17
C GLY A 28 -0.32 16.88 -62.96
N MET A 29 0.51 16.89 -64.00
CA MET A 29 1.93 16.52 -63.90
C MET A 29 2.71 17.42 -62.94
N PHE A 30 2.44 18.72 -62.92
CA PHE A 30 3.02 19.67 -61.96
C PHE A 30 2.68 19.31 -60.49
N TYR A 31 1.44 18.90 -60.21
CA TYR A 31 1.05 18.47 -58.87
C TYR A 31 1.78 17.19 -58.41
N HIS A 32 2.04 16.24 -59.32
CA HIS A 32 2.68 14.95 -58.98
C HIS A 32 4.17 15.04 -58.59
N GLN A 33 4.90 16.10 -58.99
CA GLN A 33 6.35 16.21 -58.78
C GLN A 33 6.74 17.08 -57.57
N ASN A 34 5.91 17.15 -56.53
CA ASN A 34 6.03 18.13 -55.43
C ASN A 34 6.08 19.60 -55.90
N GLY A 35 5.63 19.90 -57.13
CA GLY A 35 5.72 21.21 -57.77
C GLY A 35 5.21 22.38 -56.90
N PRO A 36 4.02 22.30 -56.28
CA PRO A 36 3.53 23.34 -55.38
C PRO A 36 4.44 23.59 -54.18
N ALA A 37 4.99 22.53 -53.57
CA ALA A 37 5.89 22.65 -52.42
C ALA A 37 7.24 23.25 -52.84
N ALA A 38 7.78 22.87 -53.99
CA ALA A 38 8.99 23.46 -54.55
C ALA A 38 8.79 24.96 -54.87
N ILE A 39 7.63 25.36 -55.42
CA ILE A 39 7.29 26.78 -55.62
C ILE A 39 7.22 27.52 -54.28
N LEU A 40 6.57 26.97 -53.25
CA LEU A 40 6.51 27.62 -51.92
C LEU A 40 7.90 27.79 -51.31
N GLN A 41 8.76 26.77 -51.37
CA GLN A 41 10.15 26.86 -50.90
C GLN A 41 10.97 27.88 -51.68
N TYR A 42 10.79 27.95 -53.00
CA TYR A 42 11.49 28.91 -53.87
C TYR A 42 11.02 30.34 -53.62
N LEU A 43 9.71 30.57 -53.48
CA LEU A 43 9.14 31.86 -53.10
C LEU A 43 9.65 32.32 -51.73
N ASN A 44 9.66 31.43 -50.73
CA ASN A 44 10.22 31.72 -49.41
C ASN A 44 11.69 32.15 -49.49
N LYS A 45 12.50 31.48 -50.31
CA LYS A 45 13.92 31.82 -50.52
C LYS A 45 14.11 33.16 -51.26
N LEU A 46 13.22 33.50 -52.21
CA LEU A 46 13.28 34.75 -52.97
C LEU A 46 12.74 35.97 -52.21
N LEU A 47 11.75 35.76 -51.35
CA LEU A 47 11.09 36.82 -50.59
C LEU A 47 11.78 37.11 -49.26
N GLN A 48 12.63 36.22 -48.76
CA GLN A 48 13.51 36.48 -47.63
C GLN A 48 14.20 37.86 -47.80
N TYR A 49 14.00 38.76 -46.83
CA TYR A 49 14.46 40.17 -46.83
C TYR A 49 13.74 41.15 -47.77
N ASN A 50 12.55 40.80 -48.29
CA ASN A 50 11.71 41.65 -49.13
C ASN A 50 10.49 42.19 -48.35
N LYS A 51 10.02 43.41 -48.64
CA LYS A 51 8.80 43.98 -48.03
C LYS A 51 7.51 43.17 -48.31
N TYR A 52 7.55 42.25 -49.28
CA TYR A 52 6.41 41.36 -49.59
C TYR A 52 6.45 40.03 -48.82
N ASP A 53 7.54 39.73 -48.09
CA ASP A 53 7.73 38.50 -47.31
C ASP A 53 6.62 38.33 -46.26
N GLU A 54 6.29 39.40 -45.54
CA GLU A 54 5.21 39.45 -44.55
C GLU A 54 3.86 38.99 -45.13
N THR A 55 3.51 39.47 -46.33
CA THR A 55 2.24 39.08 -46.99
C THR A 55 2.22 37.63 -47.47
N PHE A 56 3.38 37.08 -47.82
CA PHE A 56 3.53 35.67 -48.18
C PHE A 56 3.48 34.77 -46.94
N ALA A 57 4.20 35.14 -45.88
CA ALA A 57 4.19 34.47 -44.59
C ALA A 57 2.79 34.43 -43.98
N GLN A 58 2.05 35.54 -43.98
CA GLN A 58 0.67 35.59 -43.50
C GLN A 58 -0.23 34.60 -44.27
N ALA A 59 -0.17 34.60 -45.60
CA ALA A 59 -0.97 33.67 -46.41
C ALA A 59 -0.61 32.19 -46.18
N ALA A 60 0.67 31.89 -45.89
CA ALA A 60 1.11 30.55 -45.51
C ALA A 60 0.61 30.14 -44.11
N VAL A 61 0.62 31.07 -43.15
CA VAL A 61 0.07 30.88 -41.80
C VAL A 61 -1.45 30.66 -41.85
N ASP A 62 -2.18 31.45 -42.61
CA ASP A 62 -3.65 31.32 -42.77
C ASP A 62 -4.02 29.94 -43.37
N LEU A 63 -3.24 29.46 -44.34
CA LEU A 63 -3.38 28.11 -44.92
C LEU A 63 -3.12 27.01 -43.88
N LEU A 64 -2.08 27.16 -43.05
CA LEU A 64 -1.77 26.21 -41.98
C LEU A 64 -2.87 26.19 -40.91
N ILE A 65 -3.31 27.36 -40.44
CA ILE A 65 -4.43 27.50 -39.49
C ILE A 65 -5.69 26.81 -40.02
N THR A 66 -6.00 26.99 -41.31
CA THR A 66 -7.18 26.36 -41.93
C THR A 66 -7.08 24.83 -41.89
N ARG A 67 -5.90 24.26 -42.19
CA ARG A 67 -5.68 22.81 -42.12
C ARG A 67 -5.70 22.28 -40.69
N THR A 68 -4.95 22.89 -39.78
CA THR A 68 -4.82 22.41 -38.39
C THR A 68 -6.12 22.59 -37.60
N ARG A 69 -6.96 23.60 -37.88
CA ARG A 69 -8.31 23.68 -37.28
C ARG A 69 -9.24 22.56 -37.75
N SER A 70 -9.16 22.15 -39.02
CA SER A 70 -9.91 20.98 -39.50
C SER A 70 -9.44 19.68 -38.81
N GLU A 71 -8.15 19.54 -38.57
CA GLU A 71 -7.58 18.43 -37.81
C GLU A 71 -7.97 18.45 -36.32
N LEU A 72 -7.93 19.62 -35.67
CA LEU A 72 -8.43 19.81 -34.30
C LEU A 72 -9.91 19.43 -34.16
N ASN A 73 -10.74 19.71 -35.18
CA ASN A 73 -12.13 19.26 -35.17
C ASN A 73 -12.22 17.72 -35.13
N LYS A 74 -11.48 17.01 -36.00
CA LYS A 74 -11.43 15.54 -36.01
C LYS A 74 -10.91 14.96 -34.70
N LEU A 75 -9.88 15.57 -34.10
CA LEU A 75 -9.38 15.21 -32.78
C LEU A 75 -10.44 15.43 -31.69
N SER A 76 -11.19 16.52 -31.78
CA SER A 76 -12.23 16.86 -30.79
C SER A 76 -13.41 15.88 -30.79
N GLU A 77 -13.54 15.08 -31.85
CA GLU A 77 -14.52 14.02 -32.03
C GLU A 77 -14.07 12.66 -31.46
N GLN A 78 -12.79 12.48 -31.09
CA GLN A 78 -12.28 11.21 -30.60
C GLN A 78 -12.60 10.98 -29.11
N ASP A 79 -13.35 9.93 -28.80
CA ASP A 79 -13.75 9.60 -27.42
C ASP A 79 -12.59 9.10 -26.52
N CYS A 80 -11.47 8.67 -27.11
CA CYS A 80 -10.24 8.41 -26.36
C CYS A 80 -9.63 9.69 -25.75
N LEU A 81 -9.83 10.86 -26.36
CA LEU A 81 -9.33 12.16 -25.90
C LEU A 81 -10.34 12.94 -25.03
N ARG A 82 -11.54 12.38 -24.82
CA ARG A 82 -12.61 12.95 -23.99
C ARG A 82 -12.72 12.19 -22.67
N SER A 83 -12.92 12.91 -21.57
CA SER A 83 -13.15 12.33 -20.24
C SER A 83 -14.05 13.25 -19.39
N PRO A 84 -15.36 13.33 -19.72
CA PRO A 84 -16.29 14.16 -18.98
C PRO A 84 -16.48 13.59 -17.57
N ALA A 85 -16.66 14.48 -16.58
CA ALA A 85 -16.57 14.09 -15.18
C ALA A 85 -17.62 13.06 -14.74
N ASN A 86 -18.77 13.03 -15.41
CA ASN A 86 -19.92 12.15 -15.16
C ASN A 86 -19.95 10.85 -15.98
N SER A 87 -18.85 10.51 -16.67
CA SER A 87 -18.67 9.19 -17.30
C SER A 87 -17.23 8.68 -17.16
N TYR A 88 -16.53 9.15 -16.13
CA TYR A 88 -15.14 8.81 -15.90
C TYR A 88 -15.04 7.46 -15.18
N SER A 89 -14.27 6.53 -15.73
CA SER A 89 -14.07 5.20 -15.14
C SER A 89 -12.62 4.98 -14.71
N ARG A 90 -12.40 4.11 -13.73
CA ARG A 90 -11.06 3.73 -13.23
C ARG A 90 -10.10 3.33 -14.35
N ARG A 91 -10.60 2.57 -15.34
CA ARG A 91 -9.87 2.17 -16.56
C ARG A 91 -9.22 3.34 -17.31
N ARG A 92 -9.78 4.57 -17.25
CA ARG A 92 -9.19 5.75 -17.90
C ARG A 92 -7.84 6.16 -17.28
N VAL A 93 -7.61 5.88 -15.99
CA VAL A 93 -6.28 6.05 -15.36
C VAL A 93 -5.35 4.93 -15.80
N GLU A 94 -5.80 3.68 -15.70
CA GLU A 94 -5.01 2.47 -16.01
C GLU A 94 -4.50 2.45 -17.46
N THR A 95 -5.29 2.96 -18.41
CA THR A 95 -4.92 3.07 -19.84
C THR A 95 -4.27 4.40 -20.22
N PHE A 96 -4.00 5.32 -19.28
CA PHE A 96 -3.37 6.60 -19.60
C PHE A 96 -1.98 6.38 -20.17
N SER A 97 -1.71 6.92 -21.36
CA SER A 97 -0.37 6.94 -21.92
C SER A 97 -0.16 8.14 -22.83
N MET A 98 1.01 8.77 -22.73
CA MET A 98 1.41 9.86 -23.59
C MET A 98 1.66 9.38 -25.03
N GLU A 99 2.25 8.19 -25.21
CA GLU A 99 2.45 7.56 -26.53
C GLU A 99 1.10 7.34 -27.25
N ASN A 100 0.08 6.84 -26.55
CA ASN A 100 -1.25 6.68 -27.11
C ASN A 100 -1.90 8.02 -27.53
N ILE A 101 -1.70 9.09 -26.74
CA ILE A 101 -2.20 10.42 -27.09
C ILE A 101 -1.46 10.95 -28.33
N GLU A 102 -0.12 10.89 -28.34
CA GLU A 102 0.69 11.35 -29.47
C GLU A 102 0.42 10.55 -30.76
N GLY A 103 0.17 9.24 -30.66
CA GLY A 103 -0.24 8.39 -31.79
C GLY A 103 -1.56 8.83 -32.42
N VAL A 104 -2.58 9.16 -31.61
CA VAL A 104 -3.86 9.70 -32.12
C VAL A 104 -3.67 11.07 -32.78
N PHE A 105 -2.78 11.91 -32.24
CA PHE A 105 -2.41 13.19 -32.86
C PHE A 105 -1.70 12.98 -34.21
N ALA A 106 -0.73 12.07 -34.30
CA ALA A 106 -0.02 11.76 -35.53
C ALA A 106 -0.96 11.22 -36.63
N GLU A 107 -1.91 10.34 -36.27
CA GLU A 107 -2.88 9.74 -37.19
C GLU A 107 -3.93 10.75 -37.67
N ARG A 108 -4.54 11.51 -36.75
CA ARG A 108 -5.73 12.34 -37.03
C ARG A 108 -5.41 13.81 -37.29
N ALA A 109 -4.23 14.27 -36.89
CA ALA A 109 -3.74 15.64 -37.04
C ALA A 109 -2.27 15.71 -37.50
N PRO A 110 -1.91 15.10 -38.65
CA PRO A 110 -0.52 15.03 -39.10
C PRO A 110 0.12 16.40 -39.40
N HIS A 111 -0.64 17.41 -39.85
CA HIS A 111 -0.06 18.75 -40.07
C HIS A 111 0.20 19.48 -38.75
N LEU A 112 -0.73 19.38 -37.79
CA LEU A 112 -0.54 19.93 -36.44
C LEU A 112 0.62 19.25 -35.72
N THR A 113 0.69 17.92 -35.76
CA THR A 113 1.76 17.14 -35.12
C THR A 113 3.12 17.53 -35.68
N ARG A 114 3.28 17.54 -37.02
CA ARG A 114 4.52 17.99 -37.68
C ARG A 114 4.89 19.45 -37.35
N LEU A 115 3.91 20.33 -37.19
CA LEU A 115 4.14 21.73 -36.78
C LEU A 115 4.66 21.81 -35.34
N LEU A 116 4.03 21.08 -34.42
CA LEU A 116 4.44 21.03 -33.01
C LEU A 116 5.83 20.38 -32.85
N GLU A 117 6.10 19.25 -33.51
CA GLU A 117 7.42 18.63 -33.57
C GLU A 117 8.49 19.60 -34.08
N GLY A 118 8.20 20.32 -35.18
CA GLY A 118 9.13 21.27 -35.80
C GLY A 118 9.43 22.51 -34.95
N LEU A 119 8.60 22.80 -33.95
CA LEU A 119 8.77 23.93 -33.02
C LEU A 119 9.30 23.51 -31.65
N ALA A 120 8.88 22.35 -31.14
CA ALA A 120 9.15 21.90 -29.76
C ALA A 120 10.25 20.84 -29.64
N VAL A 121 10.64 20.15 -30.73
CA VAL A 121 11.62 19.06 -30.68
C VAL A 121 12.90 19.45 -31.41
N SER A 122 13.93 19.80 -30.64
CA SER A 122 15.28 20.02 -31.17
C SER A 122 15.96 18.69 -31.57
N LYS A 123 17.10 18.75 -32.26
CA LYS A 123 17.88 17.54 -32.58
C LYS A 123 18.37 16.83 -31.31
N ALA A 124 18.87 17.58 -30.33
CA ALA A 124 19.38 17.04 -29.06
C ALA A 124 18.31 16.27 -28.27
N TYR A 125 17.06 16.74 -28.26
CA TYR A 125 15.93 16.04 -27.61
C TYR A 125 15.73 14.60 -28.13
N ARG A 126 15.99 14.36 -29.43
CA ARG A 126 15.84 13.05 -30.05
C ARG A 126 16.98 12.10 -29.70
N ASP A 127 18.17 12.65 -29.51
CA ASP A 127 19.40 11.90 -29.24
C ASP A 127 19.51 11.55 -27.73
N GLU A 128 18.90 12.33 -26.84
CA GLU A 128 18.93 12.15 -25.38
C GLU A 128 17.70 11.41 -24.78
N GLY A 129 16.67 11.11 -25.59
CA GLY A 129 15.48 10.36 -25.13
C GLY A 129 14.57 11.12 -24.17
N ILE A 130 14.64 12.46 -24.14
CA ILE A 130 13.82 13.31 -23.26
C ILE A 130 12.35 13.29 -23.74
N PRO A 131 11.36 13.16 -22.83
CA PRO A 131 9.95 13.13 -23.19
C PRO A 131 9.51 14.34 -24.03
N SER A 132 8.85 14.04 -25.15
CA SER A 132 8.26 15.04 -26.04
C SER A 132 7.21 15.88 -25.32
N HIS A 133 7.26 17.20 -25.51
CA HIS A 133 6.19 18.10 -25.06
C HIS A 133 5.04 18.23 -26.08
N VAL A 134 5.12 17.55 -27.24
CA VAL A 134 4.14 17.66 -28.33
C VAL A 134 2.75 17.20 -27.87
N GLY A 135 2.63 16.06 -27.21
CA GLY A 135 1.35 15.56 -26.70
C GLY A 135 0.74 16.47 -25.62
N VAL A 136 1.57 17.11 -24.80
CA VAL A 136 1.14 18.05 -23.74
C VAL A 136 0.66 19.38 -24.33
N ILE A 137 1.40 19.95 -25.27
CA ILE A 137 1.03 21.20 -25.97
C ILE A 137 -0.18 20.94 -26.88
N GLY A 138 -0.20 19.83 -27.60
CA GLY A 138 -1.32 19.38 -28.41
C GLY A 138 -2.60 19.21 -27.59
N SER A 139 -2.50 18.58 -26.42
CA SER A 139 -3.63 18.43 -25.48
C SER A 139 -4.11 19.77 -24.92
N GLN A 140 -3.24 20.74 -24.66
CA GLN A 140 -3.64 22.10 -24.26
C GLN A 140 -4.39 22.81 -25.39
N LEU A 141 -3.87 22.78 -26.61
CA LEU A 141 -4.50 23.40 -27.80
C LEU A 141 -5.86 22.75 -28.11
N LEU A 142 -5.95 21.42 -28.03
CA LEU A 142 -7.19 20.69 -28.25
C LEU A 142 -8.24 21.00 -27.17
N HIS A 143 -7.83 21.11 -25.90
CA HIS A 143 -8.72 21.48 -24.81
C HIS A 143 -9.22 22.94 -24.94
N ALA A 144 -8.35 23.86 -25.35
CA ALA A 144 -8.73 25.24 -25.66
C ALA A 144 -9.70 25.34 -26.86
N TYR A 145 -9.52 24.48 -27.87
CA TYR A 145 -10.43 24.36 -29.02
C TYR A 145 -11.78 23.72 -28.65
N SER A 146 -11.76 22.69 -27.79
CA SER A 146 -12.95 21.96 -27.33
C SER A 146 -12.78 21.50 -25.89
N GLN A 147 -13.52 22.15 -24.98
CA GLN A 147 -13.52 21.82 -23.55
C GLN A 147 -13.98 20.39 -23.22
N LYS A 148 -14.61 19.69 -24.18
CA LYS A 148 -14.97 18.27 -24.07
C LYS A 148 -13.76 17.33 -24.21
N SER A 149 -12.72 17.79 -24.91
CA SER A 149 -11.45 17.08 -25.07
C SER A 149 -10.55 17.46 -23.90
N ASN A 150 -10.68 16.73 -22.81
CA ASN A 150 -10.11 17.05 -21.51
C ASN A 150 -9.43 15.84 -20.84
N TYR A 151 -9.13 14.77 -21.59
CA TYR A 151 -8.62 13.52 -21.00
C TYR A 151 -7.29 13.72 -20.27
N PHE A 152 -6.31 14.33 -20.93
CA PHE A 152 -5.03 14.72 -20.32
C PHE A 152 -5.25 15.62 -19.08
N GLN A 153 -6.06 16.67 -19.22
CA GLN A 153 -6.36 17.61 -18.15
C GLN A 153 -7.07 16.96 -16.95
N MET A 154 -7.88 15.92 -17.17
CA MET A 154 -8.55 15.19 -16.10
C MET A 154 -7.57 14.31 -15.34
N ILE A 155 -6.69 13.59 -16.05
CA ILE A 155 -5.61 12.79 -15.45
C ILE A 155 -4.69 13.69 -14.61
N MET A 156 -4.22 14.80 -15.17
CA MET A 156 -3.39 15.76 -14.45
C MET A 156 -4.15 16.40 -13.27
N GLY A 157 -5.45 16.68 -13.42
CA GLY A 157 -6.28 17.21 -12.33
C GLY A 157 -6.44 16.24 -11.17
N LEU A 158 -6.58 14.94 -11.44
CA LEU A 158 -6.54 13.88 -10.43
C LEU A 158 -5.15 13.84 -9.78
N TYR A 159 -4.07 13.74 -10.57
CA TYR A 159 -2.69 13.70 -10.07
C TYR A 159 -2.35 14.87 -9.15
N PHE A 160 -2.62 16.10 -9.57
CA PHE A 160 -2.40 17.27 -8.71
C PHE A 160 -3.28 17.22 -7.47
N HIS A 161 -4.55 16.81 -7.58
CA HIS A 161 -5.41 16.70 -6.40
C HIS A 161 -4.85 15.70 -5.38
N THR A 162 -4.38 14.53 -5.81
CA THR A 162 -3.90 13.47 -4.93
C THR A 162 -2.53 13.79 -4.32
N SER A 163 -1.65 14.46 -5.08
CA SER A 163 -0.37 15.01 -4.63
C SER A 163 -0.52 16.25 -3.71
N GLY A 164 -1.67 16.41 -3.05
CA GLY A 164 -1.91 17.48 -2.08
C GLY A 164 -2.03 18.90 -2.64
N CYS A 165 -2.07 19.10 -3.97
CA CYS A 165 -2.05 20.43 -4.58
C CYS A 165 -3.19 21.32 -4.02
N PRO A 166 -2.89 22.53 -3.52
CA PRO A 166 -3.90 23.45 -2.99
C PRO A 166 -4.90 23.87 -4.08
N LYS A 167 -6.19 24.02 -3.70
CA LYS A 167 -7.27 24.42 -4.63
C LYS A 167 -6.92 25.64 -5.49
N ARG A 168 -6.23 26.64 -4.94
CA ARG A 168 -5.79 27.84 -5.68
C ARG A 168 -4.76 27.53 -6.77
N VAL A 169 -3.80 26.65 -6.50
CA VAL A 169 -2.78 26.22 -7.48
C VAL A 169 -3.43 25.38 -8.57
N LEU A 170 -4.33 24.46 -8.20
CA LEU A 170 -5.12 23.68 -9.16
C LEU A 170 -5.99 24.57 -10.06
N SER A 171 -6.56 25.67 -9.53
CA SER A 171 -7.28 26.67 -10.34
C SER A 171 -6.37 27.40 -11.34
N VAL A 172 -5.11 27.70 -11.00
CA VAL A 172 -4.14 28.27 -11.95
C VAL A 172 -3.77 27.26 -13.03
N LEU A 173 -3.48 26.01 -12.65
CA LEU A 173 -3.18 24.93 -13.58
C LEU A 173 -4.34 24.65 -14.55
N ALA A 174 -5.58 24.81 -14.09
CA ALA A 174 -6.76 24.73 -14.95
C ALA A 174 -6.88 25.93 -15.91
N ALA A 175 -6.59 27.15 -15.44
CA ALA A 175 -6.64 28.35 -16.27
C ALA A 175 -5.61 28.34 -17.41
N VAL A 176 -4.46 27.66 -17.24
CA VAL A 176 -3.46 27.46 -18.30
C VAL A 176 -3.67 26.17 -19.11
N GLY A 177 -4.76 25.44 -18.90
CA GLY A 177 -5.11 24.24 -19.69
C GLY A 177 -4.29 22.98 -19.40
N LEU A 178 -3.51 22.96 -18.31
CA LEU A 178 -2.76 21.78 -17.83
C LEU A 178 -3.60 20.85 -16.95
N SER A 179 -4.78 21.30 -16.51
CA SER A 179 -5.66 20.56 -15.59
C SER A 179 -7.13 20.89 -15.86
N VAL A 180 -8.05 20.08 -15.37
CA VAL A 180 -9.45 20.49 -15.19
C VAL A 180 -9.62 21.27 -13.89
N SER A 181 -10.77 21.93 -13.72
CA SER A 181 -11.10 22.65 -12.48
C SER A 181 -11.18 21.71 -11.26
N HIS A 182 -10.94 22.26 -10.07
CA HIS A 182 -11.17 21.52 -8.81
C HIS A 182 -12.60 20.94 -8.73
N GLN A 183 -13.61 21.65 -9.23
CA GLN A 183 -14.99 21.13 -9.21
C GLN A 183 -15.14 19.91 -10.13
N SER A 184 -14.49 19.93 -11.30
CA SER A 184 -14.46 18.80 -12.22
C SER A 184 -13.85 17.56 -11.57
N VAL A 185 -12.72 17.71 -10.86
CA VAL A 185 -12.10 16.61 -10.10
C VAL A 185 -13.06 16.07 -9.04
N MET A 186 -13.65 16.93 -8.21
CA MET A 186 -14.58 16.48 -7.15
C MET A 186 -15.85 15.82 -7.70
N ASN A 187 -16.31 16.20 -8.88
CA ASN A 187 -17.43 15.56 -9.57
C ASN A 187 -17.03 14.18 -10.11
N THR A 188 -15.83 14.05 -10.69
CA THR A 188 -15.26 12.77 -11.13
C THR A 188 -15.11 11.79 -9.96
N LEU A 189 -14.58 12.25 -8.84
CA LEU A 189 -14.44 11.42 -7.64
C LEU A 189 -15.79 10.97 -7.08
N ALA A 190 -16.80 11.85 -7.07
CA ALA A 190 -18.16 11.48 -6.66
C ALA A 190 -18.78 10.42 -7.58
N HIS A 191 -18.63 10.57 -8.90
CA HIS A 191 -19.13 9.61 -9.88
C HIS A 191 -18.43 8.25 -9.79
N LEU A 192 -17.11 8.24 -9.56
CA LEU A 192 -16.34 7.01 -9.31
C LEU A 192 -16.80 6.30 -8.04
N THR A 193 -17.07 7.03 -6.96
CA THR A 193 -17.67 6.47 -5.74
C THR A 193 -19.03 5.85 -6.03
N GLU A 194 -19.89 6.54 -6.75
CA GLU A 194 -21.23 6.06 -7.08
C GLU A 194 -21.17 4.76 -7.91
N ALA A 195 -20.32 4.72 -8.94
CA ALA A 195 -20.08 3.53 -9.76
C ALA A 195 -19.54 2.36 -8.92
N ALA A 196 -18.49 2.58 -8.11
CA ALA A 196 -17.91 1.55 -7.25
C ALA A 196 -18.93 1.00 -6.23
N MET A 197 -19.79 1.86 -5.67
CA MET A 197 -20.85 1.43 -4.75
C MET A 197 -21.98 0.67 -5.47
N GLN A 198 -22.26 0.93 -6.76
CA GLN A 198 -23.19 0.15 -7.57
C GLN A 198 -22.62 -1.23 -7.92
N GLU A 199 -21.35 -1.30 -8.31
CA GLU A 199 -20.61 -2.55 -8.55
C GLU A 199 -20.59 -3.42 -7.29
N LEU A 200 -20.20 -2.83 -6.15
CA LEU A 200 -20.18 -3.50 -4.84
C LEU A 200 -21.54 -4.07 -4.44
N ARG A 201 -22.62 -3.27 -4.54
CA ARG A 201 -24.01 -3.72 -4.27
C ARG A 201 -24.50 -4.83 -5.20
N THR A 202 -23.85 -5.01 -6.34
CA THR A 202 -24.12 -6.12 -7.26
C THR A 202 -23.33 -7.36 -6.82
N ALA A 203 -22.04 -7.19 -6.53
CA ALA A 203 -21.16 -8.29 -6.13
C ALA A 203 -21.59 -8.99 -4.83
N ILE A 204 -21.90 -8.23 -3.77
CA ILE A 204 -22.30 -8.78 -2.44
C ILE A 204 -23.60 -9.61 -2.46
N LYS A 205 -24.36 -9.60 -3.56
CA LYS A 205 -25.56 -10.43 -3.75
C LYS A 205 -25.27 -11.80 -4.36
N SER A 206 -24.03 -12.02 -4.81
CA SER A 206 -23.64 -13.18 -5.63
C SER A 206 -22.28 -13.76 -5.25
N GLN A 207 -21.61 -13.19 -4.25
CA GLN A 207 -20.28 -13.58 -3.81
C GLN A 207 -20.21 -13.54 -2.28
N PRO A 208 -19.50 -14.48 -1.63
CA PRO A 208 -19.14 -14.36 -0.23
C PRO A 208 -18.37 -13.07 0.02
N PHE A 209 -18.56 -12.44 1.18
CA PHE A 209 -17.83 -11.22 1.54
C PHE A 209 -17.66 -11.10 3.06
N PHE A 210 -16.67 -10.33 3.48
CA PHE A 210 -16.53 -9.89 4.86
C PHE A 210 -16.26 -8.38 4.93
N ILE A 211 -16.52 -7.80 6.10
CA ILE A 211 -16.37 -6.37 6.35
C ILE A 211 -15.24 -6.17 7.37
N LEU A 212 -14.16 -5.54 6.92
CA LEU A 212 -13.14 -4.99 7.79
C LEU A 212 -13.60 -3.60 8.21
N TYR A 213 -13.52 -3.27 9.49
CA TYR A 213 -13.86 -1.94 9.99
C TYR A 213 -12.95 -1.53 11.15
N ASP A 214 -12.67 -0.24 11.24
CA ASP A 214 -11.82 0.37 12.26
C ASP A 214 -12.20 1.86 12.45
N ASN A 215 -11.82 2.43 13.58
CA ASN A 215 -12.06 3.82 13.94
C ASN A 215 -11.08 4.78 13.24
N ILE A 216 -11.63 5.80 12.57
CA ILE A 216 -10.84 6.88 11.98
C ILE A 216 -11.05 8.18 12.75
N ASN A 217 -9.96 8.72 13.27
CA ASN A 217 -9.96 9.90 14.13
C ASN A 217 -9.11 11.02 13.55
N PHE A 218 -9.64 12.25 13.56
CA PHE A 218 -8.98 13.46 13.06
C PHE A 218 -8.78 14.50 14.19
N PRO A 219 -7.54 14.72 14.67
CA PRO A 219 -7.25 15.76 15.66
C PRO A 219 -7.14 17.14 15.00
N ASN A 220 -8.18 17.96 15.16
CA ASN A 220 -8.24 19.34 14.66
C ASN A 220 -7.65 20.32 15.69
N ARG A 221 -6.32 20.46 15.68
CA ARG A 221 -5.57 21.36 16.57
C ARG A 221 -5.75 22.83 16.17
N LYS A 222 -6.09 23.70 17.12
CA LYS A 222 -6.23 25.15 16.92
C LYS A 222 -4.91 25.86 17.21
N TYR A 223 -4.48 26.73 16.30
CA TYR A 223 -3.23 27.50 16.44
C TYR A 223 -3.25 28.45 17.65
N ASP A 224 -4.41 29.06 17.92
CA ASP A 224 -4.67 29.92 19.07
C ASP A 224 -5.78 29.31 19.93
N GLN A 225 -5.41 28.57 20.98
CA GLN A 225 -6.39 28.05 21.92
C GLN A 225 -6.96 29.17 22.80
N ARG A 226 -8.28 29.22 22.94
CA ARG A 226 -9.05 30.12 23.83
C ARG A 226 -10.21 29.35 24.45
N SER A 227 -10.88 29.92 25.45
CA SER A 227 -12.03 29.29 26.12
C SER A 227 -13.13 28.79 25.16
N HIS A 228 -13.34 29.50 24.06
CA HIS A 228 -14.31 29.24 22.99
C HIS A 228 -13.69 28.67 21.70
N ASN A 229 -12.37 28.44 21.66
CA ASN A 229 -11.64 27.91 20.50
C ASN A 229 -10.65 26.86 21.00
N LYS A 230 -11.14 25.66 21.28
CA LYS A 230 -10.34 24.52 21.73
C LYS A 230 -10.05 23.58 20.55
N ASP A 231 -9.07 22.70 20.74
CA ASP A 231 -8.87 21.57 19.84
C ASP A 231 -10.15 20.74 19.77
N THR A 232 -10.51 20.28 18.57
CA THR A 232 -11.63 19.36 18.36
C THR A 232 -11.10 18.01 17.89
N PHE A 233 -11.80 16.94 18.25
CA PHE A 233 -11.44 15.59 17.87
C PHE A 233 -12.65 14.97 17.18
N GLU A 234 -12.51 14.71 15.88
CA GLU A 234 -13.59 14.16 15.07
C GLU A 234 -13.39 12.65 14.95
N ASN A 235 -14.34 11.88 15.48
CA ASN A 235 -14.33 10.43 15.46
C ASN A 235 -15.31 9.92 14.41
N GLY A 236 -14.95 8.86 13.71
CA GLY A 236 -15.84 8.13 12.82
C GLY A 236 -15.35 6.70 12.62
N THR A 237 -16.09 5.93 11.83
CA THR A 237 -15.75 4.55 11.50
C THR A 237 -15.59 4.41 10.00
N THR A 238 -14.58 3.64 9.62
CA THR A 238 -14.20 3.30 8.24
C THR A 238 -14.41 1.82 8.04
N ALA A 239 -14.85 1.43 6.84
CA ALA A 239 -14.99 0.02 6.50
C ALA A 239 -14.47 -0.27 5.08
N THR A 240 -13.86 -1.43 4.91
CA THR A 240 -13.50 -2.03 3.62
C THR A 240 -14.25 -3.34 3.48
N ILE A 241 -14.96 -3.53 2.37
CA ILE A 241 -15.61 -4.82 2.07
C ILE A 241 -14.67 -5.63 1.17
N VAL A 242 -14.35 -6.84 1.59
CA VAL A 242 -13.53 -7.80 0.85
C VAL A 242 -14.46 -8.86 0.27
N LEU A 243 -14.41 -9.03 -1.04
CA LEU A 243 -15.15 -10.06 -1.77
C LEU A 243 -14.30 -11.34 -1.84
N GLY A 244 -14.87 -12.48 -1.46
CA GLY A 244 -14.22 -13.78 -1.58
C GLY A 244 -14.29 -14.33 -3.00
N GLY A 245 -13.20 -14.94 -3.45
CA GLY A 245 -13.24 -15.86 -4.59
C GLY A 245 -13.95 -17.17 -4.20
N ASN A 246 -14.22 -18.05 -5.17
CA ASN A 246 -14.84 -19.35 -4.93
C ASN A 246 -14.10 -20.12 -3.83
N LEU A 247 -14.75 -20.30 -2.68
CA LEU A 247 -14.28 -21.16 -1.60
C LEU A 247 -14.63 -22.61 -1.95
N ASP A 248 -13.69 -23.34 -2.55
CA ASP A 248 -13.81 -24.79 -2.78
C ASP A 248 -13.58 -25.55 -1.45
N ILE A 249 -14.65 -25.71 -0.66
CA ILE A 249 -14.63 -26.32 0.69
C ILE A 249 -14.61 -27.85 0.60
N THR A 250 -13.68 -28.44 -0.19
CA THR A 250 -13.68 -29.90 -0.48
C THR A 250 -12.32 -30.60 -0.41
N SER A 251 -11.62 -30.51 0.74
CA SER A 251 -10.73 -31.61 1.21
C SER A 251 -10.30 -31.44 2.67
N PRO A 252 -10.62 -32.37 3.58
CA PRO A 252 -10.02 -32.45 4.91
C PRO A 252 -8.70 -33.26 4.89
N ALA A 253 -7.64 -32.72 5.51
CA ALA A 253 -6.39 -33.45 5.77
C ALA A 253 -6.34 -33.95 7.22
N SER A 254 -5.64 -35.05 7.50
CA SER A 254 -5.85 -35.85 8.72
C SER A 254 -4.57 -36.25 9.51
N ASN A 255 -4.63 -36.02 10.83
CA ASN A 255 -3.99 -36.76 11.94
C ASN A 255 -2.42 -36.83 12.06
N PRO A 256 -1.85 -37.09 13.27
CA PRO A 256 -2.07 -36.41 14.57
C PRO A 256 -0.78 -36.28 15.46
N ILE A 257 -0.91 -35.74 16.69
CA ILE A 257 -0.11 -35.93 17.96
C ILE A 257 0.21 -34.59 18.70
N MET A 258 0.33 -34.65 20.03
CA MET A 258 0.20 -33.58 21.07
C MET A 258 1.24 -33.83 22.20
N PRO A 259 1.17 -33.22 23.42
CA PRO A 259 1.40 -31.83 23.92
C PRO A 259 2.90 -31.66 24.36
N PRO A 260 3.36 -30.80 25.32
CA PRO A 260 2.80 -29.71 26.16
C PRO A 260 3.57 -28.36 25.97
N ASN A 261 3.40 -27.21 26.67
CA ASN A 261 2.38 -26.53 27.49
C ASN A 261 3.07 -25.21 28.01
N ILE A 262 2.34 -24.28 28.67
CA ILE A 262 2.69 -23.09 29.52
C ILE A 262 2.94 -21.69 28.82
N SER A 263 2.85 -20.45 29.38
CA SER A 263 2.49 -19.89 30.73
C SER A 263 2.08 -18.38 30.93
N HIS A 264 2.22 -17.72 32.11
CA HIS A 264 2.98 -16.44 32.30
C HIS A 264 3.13 -16.02 33.78
N LEU A 265 4.35 -15.85 34.21
CA LEU A 265 4.76 -15.03 35.34
C LEU A 265 5.11 -13.59 34.78
N ILE A 266 4.93 -12.45 35.50
CA ILE A 266 5.63 -11.12 35.31
C ILE A 266 5.78 -10.45 36.71
N PRO A 267 6.96 -10.02 37.25
CA PRO A 267 7.34 -8.60 37.10
C PRO A 267 8.85 -8.24 37.13
N ASP A 268 9.05 -7.01 36.64
CA ASP A 268 10.02 -5.97 37.02
C ASP A 268 11.53 -6.13 36.85
N ALA A 269 12.12 -5.00 36.44
CA ALA A 269 13.49 -4.92 35.95
C ALA A 269 14.43 -4.23 36.94
N ARG A 270 15.66 -4.74 37.01
CA ARG A 270 16.90 -3.95 36.93
C ARG A 270 18.12 -4.86 36.82
N ASN A 271 18.52 -5.11 35.56
CA ASN A 271 19.87 -5.44 35.04
C ASN A 271 19.71 -6.29 33.75
N ARG A 272 20.46 -5.94 32.70
CA ARG A 272 20.68 -6.80 31.50
C ARG A 272 19.40 -7.30 30.78
N SER A 273 18.33 -6.50 30.78
CA SER A 273 17.06 -6.76 30.10
C SER A 273 16.99 -6.11 28.71
N LEU A 274 15.87 -6.22 27.98
CA LEU A 274 15.64 -5.51 26.71
C LEU A 274 15.93 -4.00 26.79
N ALA A 275 15.64 -3.36 27.93
CA ALA A 275 15.96 -1.95 28.20
C ALA A 275 17.47 -1.64 28.19
N PHE A 276 18.32 -2.61 28.54
CA PHE A 276 19.77 -2.48 28.39
C PHE A 276 20.17 -2.42 26.91
N PHE A 277 19.63 -3.28 26.04
CA PHE A 277 19.93 -3.24 24.60
C PHE A 277 19.39 -1.97 23.91
N ILE A 278 18.21 -1.49 24.32
CA ILE A 278 17.67 -0.18 23.89
C ILE A 278 18.65 0.95 24.22
N THR A 279 19.24 0.92 25.43
CA THR A 279 20.23 1.91 25.88
C THR A 279 21.57 1.76 25.15
N LEU A 280 22.07 0.53 25.01
CA LEU A 280 23.32 0.20 24.31
C LEU A 280 23.30 0.70 22.86
N LEU A 281 22.17 0.54 22.18
CA LEU A 281 21.99 0.90 20.76
C LEU A 281 21.39 2.31 20.55
N ASP A 282 21.32 3.15 21.59
CA ASP A 282 20.82 4.53 21.56
C ASP A 282 19.45 4.66 20.86
N ARG A 283 18.54 3.70 21.10
CA ARG A 283 17.22 3.60 20.44
C ARG A 283 16.19 4.58 21.03
N LYS A 284 16.42 5.88 20.81
CA LYS A 284 15.64 7.03 21.30
C LYS A 284 14.12 7.03 21.00
N ARG A 285 13.63 6.18 20.10
CA ARG A 285 12.20 6.05 19.75
C ARG A 285 11.43 5.04 20.61
N LEU A 286 12.12 4.34 21.52
CA LEU A 286 11.52 3.33 22.39
C LEU A 286 11.36 3.87 23.82
N VAL A 287 10.15 4.32 24.13
CA VAL A 287 9.70 4.58 25.51
C VAL A 287 8.94 3.34 25.97
N LEU A 288 9.33 2.75 27.10
CA LEU A 288 8.83 1.44 27.55
C LEU A 288 7.31 1.40 27.77
N ASP A 289 6.71 2.53 28.16
CA ASP A 289 5.27 2.63 28.46
C ASP A 289 4.38 2.79 27.22
N SER A 290 4.96 3.15 26.06
CA SER A 290 4.24 3.28 24.79
C SER A 290 5.22 3.15 23.61
N PRO A 291 5.76 1.94 23.36
CA PRO A 291 6.77 1.74 22.33
C PRO A 291 6.13 1.82 20.94
N ASN A 292 6.83 2.49 20.00
CA ASN A 292 6.44 2.44 18.59
C ASN A 292 6.58 1.00 18.07
N TYR A 293 5.50 0.42 17.54
CA TYR A 293 5.46 -0.98 17.11
C TYR A 293 6.61 -1.39 16.19
N HIS A 294 6.86 -0.64 15.11
CA HIS A 294 7.94 -0.99 14.17
C HIS A 294 9.32 -0.92 14.80
N ALA A 295 9.59 0.08 15.64
CA ALA A 295 10.86 0.16 16.38
C ALA A 295 11.00 -0.97 17.44
N ALA A 296 9.87 -1.48 17.96
CA ALA A 296 9.83 -2.56 18.93
C ALA A 296 10.07 -3.93 18.27
N ASP A 297 9.37 -4.22 17.18
CA ASP A 297 9.60 -5.40 16.33
C ASP A 297 11.06 -5.46 15.85
N GLU A 298 11.60 -4.34 15.36
CA GLU A 298 13.00 -4.22 14.93
C GLU A 298 13.99 -4.62 16.05
N ILE A 299 13.90 -4.00 17.25
CA ILE A 299 14.83 -4.31 18.34
C ILE A 299 14.66 -5.74 18.85
N LEU A 300 13.43 -6.27 18.90
CA LEU A 300 13.16 -7.64 19.32
C LEU A 300 13.83 -8.64 18.38
N ARG A 301 13.71 -8.44 17.07
CA ARG A 301 14.41 -9.25 16.04
C ARG A 301 15.93 -9.14 16.17
N HIS A 302 16.48 -7.93 16.31
CA HIS A 302 17.94 -7.75 16.44
C HIS A 302 18.51 -8.43 17.71
N VAL A 303 17.79 -8.38 18.83
CA VAL A 303 18.19 -9.08 20.06
C VAL A 303 18.06 -10.59 19.92
N PHE A 304 17.00 -11.08 19.27
CA PHE A 304 16.85 -12.49 18.93
C PHE A 304 18.00 -13.01 18.05
N ASP A 305 18.28 -12.33 16.93
CA ASP A 305 19.39 -12.69 16.02
C ASP A 305 20.73 -12.69 16.76
N GLY A 306 21.01 -11.67 17.59
CA GLY A 306 22.23 -11.58 18.37
C GLY A 306 22.39 -12.72 19.41
N MET A 307 21.29 -13.17 20.00
CA MET A 307 21.25 -14.33 20.92
C MET A 307 21.35 -15.67 20.18
N VAL A 308 20.73 -15.82 19.02
CA VAL A 308 20.88 -17.02 18.17
C VAL A 308 22.33 -17.17 17.72
N LEU A 309 22.97 -16.08 17.25
CA LEU A 309 24.40 -16.08 16.94
C LEU A 309 25.25 -16.46 18.17
N ARG A 310 24.90 -15.96 19.37
CA ARG A 310 25.59 -16.35 20.61
C ARG A 310 25.47 -17.85 20.91
N LEU A 311 24.28 -18.44 20.75
CA LEU A 311 24.08 -19.89 20.91
C LEU A 311 24.94 -20.69 19.92
N TRP A 312 25.02 -20.27 18.66
CA TRP A 312 25.89 -20.91 17.67
C TRP A 312 27.38 -20.79 18.05
N GLN A 313 27.83 -19.62 18.51
CA GLN A 313 29.21 -19.44 18.98
C GLN A 313 29.57 -20.42 20.11
N VAL A 314 28.67 -20.56 21.09
CA VAL A 314 28.86 -21.47 22.25
C VAL A 314 28.79 -22.94 21.82
N GLY A 315 27.79 -23.33 21.04
CA GLY A 315 27.59 -24.71 20.59
C GLY A 315 28.64 -25.22 19.59
N LEU A 316 29.39 -24.32 18.96
CA LEU A 316 30.48 -24.62 18.03
C LEU A 316 31.88 -24.36 18.62
N GLY A 317 31.98 -23.68 19.77
CA GLY A 317 33.25 -23.32 20.39
C GLY A 317 34.08 -22.31 19.57
N THR A 318 33.43 -21.49 18.73
CA THR A 318 34.08 -20.47 17.89
C THR A 318 33.37 -19.13 18.01
N GLU A 319 34.14 -18.04 18.07
CA GLU A 319 33.59 -16.68 18.06
C GLU A 319 33.36 -16.15 16.64
N ARG A 320 33.97 -16.76 15.61
CA ARG A 320 33.90 -16.31 14.21
C ARG A 320 33.12 -17.34 13.39
N LEU A 321 31.81 -17.16 13.36
CA LEU A 321 30.88 -18.04 12.64
C LEU A 321 31.05 -17.93 11.12
N GLU A 322 31.49 -16.78 10.62
CA GLU A 322 31.70 -16.50 9.22
C GLU A 322 32.79 -17.41 8.63
N LEU A 323 33.95 -17.49 9.28
CA LEU A 323 35.05 -18.36 8.84
C LEU A 323 34.69 -19.85 8.97
N PHE A 324 33.96 -20.20 10.03
CA PHE A 324 33.47 -21.56 10.22
C PHE A 324 32.47 -21.97 9.12
N ALA A 325 31.67 -21.03 8.61
CA ALA A 325 30.77 -21.26 7.48
C ALA A 325 31.52 -21.35 6.13
N GLU A 326 32.62 -20.61 5.94
CA GLU A 326 33.51 -20.74 4.76
C GLU A 326 34.19 -22.11 4.66
N GLU A 327 34.42 -22.78 5.79
CA GLU A 327 35.05 -24.10 5.88
C GLU A 327 34.07 -25.29 5.72
N LEU A 328 32.76 -25.04 5.59
CA LEU A 328 31.70 -26.06 5.64
C LEU A 328 31.05 -26.38 4.28
N GLY A 329 30.96 -27.67 3.95
CA GLY A 329 30.15 -28.16 2.83
C GLY A 329 28.65 -28.12 3.12
N HIS A 330 27.82 -27.90 2.08
CA HIS A 330 26.35 -27.80 2.23
C HIS A 330 25.69 -29.03 2.89
N THR A 331 26.23 -30.23 2.70
CA THR A 331 25.71 -31.47 3.32
C THR A 331 26.09 -31.55 4.80
N ASP A 332 27.32 -31.19 5.13
CA ASP A 332 27.84 -31.19 6.50
C ASP A 332 27.14 -30.14 7.35
N LEU A 333 26.84 -28.97 6.77
CA LEU A 333 26.03 -27.93 7.38
C LEU A 333 24.64 -28.44 7.80
N LYS A 334 23.95 -29.23 6.96
CA LYS A 334 22.63 -29.80 7.32
C LYS A 334 22.71 -30.76 8.52
N ASN A 335 23.71 -31.64 8.53
CA ASN A 335 23.91 -32.62 9.61
C ASN A 335 24.32 -31.94 10.92
N LEU A 336 25.20 -30.92 10.82
CA LEU A 336 25.60 -30.10 11.95
C LEU A 336 24.41 -29.33 12.51
N ILE A 337 23.59 -28.71 11.65
CA ILE A 337 22.37 -28.00 12.05
C ILE A 337 21.44 -28.96 12.82
N ALA A 338 21.10 -30.12 12.26
CA ALA A 338 20.22 -31.09 12.92
C ALA A 338 20.75 -31.52 14.30
N THR A 339 22.04 -31.84 14.39
CA THR A 339 22.67 -32.35 15.62
C THR A 339 22.88 -31.26 16.68
N ARG A 340 23.10 -30.00 16.27
CA ARG A 340 23.30 -28.87 17.20
C ARG A 340 21.99 -28.22 17.62
N LEU A 341 20.98 -28.16 16.74
CA LEU A 341 19.63 -27.75 17.13
C LEU A 341 19.08 -28.65 18.23
N GLU A 342 19.12 -29.99 18.08
CA GLU A 342 18.65 -30.90 19.14
C GLU A 342 19.34 -30.65 20.49
N SER A 343 20.64 -30.33 20.47
CA SER A 343 21.39 -29.97 21.68
C SER A 343 21.01 -28.60 22.25
N ILE A 344 20.77 -27.59 21.40
CA ILE A 344 20.37 -26.24 21.80
C ILE A 344 18.94 -26.27 22.35
N ASP A 345 18.01 -26.93 21.64
CA ASP A 345 16.60 -27.07 22.01
C ASP A 345 16.47 -27.78 23.36
N LYS A 346 17.15 -28.92 23.53
CA LYS A 346 17.10 -29.71 24.76
C LYS A 346 17.72 -29.01 25.96
N HIS A 347 18.77 -28.21 25.74
CA HIS A 347 19.47 -27.50 26.82
C HIS A 347 18.76 -26.20 27.19
N TYR A 348 18.42 -25.34 26.22
CA TYR A 348 17.94 -23.98 26.47
C TYR A 348 16.43 -23.80 26.36
N LEU A 349 15.72 -24.57 25.52
CA LEU A 349 14.32 -24.28 25.16
C LEU A 349 13.32 -25.22 25.85
N VAL A 350 13.45 -26.53 25.66
CA VAL A 350 12.52 -27.57 26.16
C VAL A 350 12.52 -27.65 27.70
N ASN A 351 13.69 -27.46 28.32
CA ASN A 351 13.86 -27.52 29.77
C ASN A 351 14.11 -26.14 30.40
N SER A 352 13.66 -25.06 29.75
CA SER A 352 13.84 -23.67 30.23
C SER A 352 13.42 -23.46 31.69
N HIS A 353 12.32 -24.10 32.10
CA HIS A 353 11.80 -24.13 33.48
C HIS A 353 12.70 -24.84 34.52
N GLN A 354 13.71 -25.62 34.08
CA GLN A 354 14.69 -26.33 34.92
C GLN A 354 16.07 -25.65 34.94
N LEU A 355 16.33 -24.71 34.03
CA LEU A 355 17.62 -24.02 33.89
C LEU A 355 18.02 -23.25 35.15
N SER A 356 17.04 -22.78 35.93
CA SER A 356 17.25 -22.07 37.20
C SER A 356 18.00 -22.88 38.27
N ASN A 357 18.15 -24.20 38.08
CA ASN A 357 18.94 -25.05 38.98
C ASN A 357 20.43 -25.14 38.58
N ASN A 358 20.80 -24.77 37.35
CA ASN A 358 22.13 -25.03 36.77
C ASN A 358 22.80 -23.81 36.10
N LEU A 359 22.05 -22.74 35.78
CA LEU A 359 22.55 -21.54 35.08
C LEU A 359 22.39 -20.26 35.91
N GLY A 360 23.09 -19.19 35.52
CA GLY A 360 22.91 -17.86 36.07
C GLY A 360 21.53 -17.27 35.75
N SER A 361 21.05 -16.35 36.59
CA SER A 361 19.72 -15.76 36.43
C SER A 361 19.57 -14.96 35.12
N ALA A 362 20.63 -14.33 34.63
CA ALA A 362 20.64 -13.70 33.30
C ALA A 362 20.49 -14.69 32.14
N ASP A 363 21.07 -15.88 32.27
CA ASP A 363 21.07 -16.93 31.23
C ASP A 363 19.69 -17.58 31.12
N VAL A 364 19.02 -17.81 32.25
CA VAL A 364 17.61 -18.22 32.30
C VAL A 364 16.76 -17.16 31.58
N ASN A 365 16.95 -15.88 31.88
CA ASN A 365 16.19 -14.80 31.23
C ASN A 365 16.39 -14.74 29.71
N ALA A 366 17.61 -14.98 29.23
CA ALA A 366 17.93 -15.02 27.81
C ALA A 366 17.31 -16.24 27.10
N ALA A 367 17.33 -17.41 27.75
CA ALA A 367 16.71 -18.63 27.23
C ALA A 367 15.17 -18.51 27.15
N LEU A 368 14.55 -17.88 28.15
CA LEU A 368 13.12 -17.55 28.14
C LEU A 368 12.78 -16.59 26.99
N PHE A 369 13.52 -15.49 26.86
CA PHE A 369 13.35 -14.52 25.76
C PHE A 369 13.47 -15.18 24.38
N LEU A 370 14.48 -16.04 24.17
CA LEU A 370 14.67 -16.77 22.92
C LEU A 370 13.45 -17.63 22.56
N ARG A 371 12.98 -18.43 23.51
CA ARG A 371 11.79 -19.29 23.34
C ARG A 371 10.54 -18.47 23.03
N ASP A 372 10.31 -17.39 23.77
CA ASP A 372 9.12 -16.55 23.59
C ASP A 372 9.17 -15.79 22.25
N MET A 373 10.37 -15.36 21.84
CA MET A 373 10.62 -14.81 20.50
C MET A 373 10.47 -15.85 19.39
N MET A 374 10.77 -17.13 19.61
CA MET A 374 10.47 -18.17 18.61
C MET A 374 8.97 -18.24 18.34
N VAL A 375 8.11 -18.18 19.36
CA VAL A 375 6.64 -18.12 19.17
C VAL A 375 6.23 -16.87 18.37
N TYR A 376 6.84 -15.71 18.67
CA TYR A 376 6.60 -14.47 17.94
C TYR A 376 7.07 -14.51 16.47
N MET A 377 8.22 -15.13 16.20
CA MET A 377 8.74 -15.34 14.85
C MET A 377 7.88 -16.33 14.08
N ASP A 378 7.44 -17.41 14.74
CA ASP A 378 6.55 -18.43 14.16
C ASP A 378 5.20 -17.84 13.76
N LEU A 379 4.61 -16.99 14.61
CA LEU A 379 3.43 -16.19 14.29
C LEU A 379 3.66 -15.33 13.04
N GLY A 380 4.75 -14.56 13.01
CA GLY A 380 5.07 -13.66 11.90
C GLY A 380 5.28 -14.39 10.57
N ASP A 381 5.85 -15.59 10.60
CA ASP A 381 6.08 -16.40 9.40
C ASP A 381 4.84 -17.19 8.97
N ALA A 382 4.01 -17.68 9.91
CA ALA A 382 2.69 -18.24 9.61
C ALA A 382 1.78 -17.21 8.94
N ILE A 383 1.74 -15.98 9.48
CA ILE A 383 1.03 -14.83 8.90
C ILE A 383 1.50 -14.56 7.48
N LYS A 384 2.81 -14.43 7.23
CA LYS A 384 3.33 -14.15 5.87
C LYS A 384 3.01 -15.27 4.89
N ALA A 385 3.14 -16.52 5.32
CA ALA A 385 2.88 -17.70 4.50
C ALA A 385 1.39 -17.85 4.15
N GLY A 386 0.49 -17.34 4.99
CA GLY A 386 -0.95 -17.62 4.92
C GLY A 386 -1.31 -18.99 5.51
N ASP A 387 -0.48 -19.52 6.41
CA ASP A 387 -0.66 -20.85 7.00
C ASP A 387 -1.61 -20.77 8.20
N ILE A 388 -2.90 -20.97 7.92
CA ILE A 388 -3.98 -20.94 8.90
C ILE A 388 -3.85 -22.05 9.95
N GLY A 389 -3.29 -23.21 9.61
CA GLY A 389 -3.11 -24.32 10.55
C GLY A 389 -2.03 -24.00 11.58
N ARG A 390 -0.86 -23.56 11.11
CA ARG A 390 0.23 -23.07 11.99
C ARG A 390 -0.20 -21.85 12.80
N LEU A 391 -1.00 -20.96 12.21
CA LEU A 391 -1.57 -19.81 12.92
C LEU A 391 -2.47 -20.23 14.10
N GLU A 392 -3.33 -21.23 13.93
CA GLU A 392 -4.13 -21.80 15.04
C GLU A 392 -3.25 -22.37 16.16
N GLU A 393 -2.23 -23.17 15.81
CA GLU A 393 -1.33 -23.80 16.79
C GLU A 393 -0.53 -22.77 17.60
N VAL A 394 0.04 -21.78 16.91
CA VAL A 394 0.78 -20.68 17.54
C VAL A 394 -0.14 -19.84 18.42
N LEU A 395 -1.35 -19.53 17.96
CA LEU A 395 -2.30 -18.73 18.75
C LEU A 395 -2.75 -19.44 20.02
N LEU A 396 -2.88 -20.77 20.04
CA LEU A 396 -3.19 -21.50 21.27
C LEU A 396 -2.08 -21.36 22.32
N LEU A 397 -0.81 -21.36 21.90
CA LEU A 397 0.30 -21.09 22.79
C LEU A 397 0.28 -19.62 23.27
N ILE A 398 -0.03 -18.68 22.38
CA ILE A 398 -0.19 -17.25 22.73
C ILE A 398 -1.39 -17.02 23.68
N THR A 399 -2.51 -17.74 23.52
CA THR A 399 -3.67 -17.67 24.43
C THR A 399 -3.27 -18.03 25.85
N VAL A 400 -2.46 -19.08 26.00
CA VAL A 400 -1.91 -19.51 27.30
C VAL A 400 -0.98 -18.44 27.84
N MET A 401 -0.04 -17.97 27.02
CA MET A 401 0.88 -16.87 27.31
C MET A 401 0.12 -15.68 27.94
N PHE A 402 -0.92 -15.22 27.26
CA PHE A 402 -1.67 -14.05 27.71
C PHE A 402 -2.45 -14.22 29.02
N GLN A 403 -2.83 -15.44 29.45
CA GLN A 403 -3.65 -15.66 30.68
C GLN A 403 -3.08 -15.09 31.97
N ALA A 404 -1.79 -14.82 31.93
CA ALA A 404 -0.98 -14.80 33.12
C ALA A 404 0.04 -13.63 33.07
N GLY A 405 0.17 -12.98 31.90
CA GLY A 405 0.77 -11.65 31.74
C GLY A 405 -0.16 -10.52 32.19
N GLY A 406 0.16 -9.28 31.81
CA GLY A 406 -0.60 -8.09 32.24
C GLY A 406 -1.88 -7.78 31.43
N MET A 407 -2.05 -8.40 30.25
CA MET A 407 -3.00 -7.98 29.22
C MET A 407 -4.36 -8.70 29.35
N LYS A 408 -5.11 -8.40 30.42
CA LYS A 408 -6.35 -9.11 30.79
C LYS A 408 -7.41 -9.21 29.69
N HIS A 409 -7.69 -8.13 28.96
CA HIS A 409 -8.72 -8.13 27.91
C HIS A 409 -8.31 -9.04 26.74
N TYR A 410 -7.09 -8.88 26.22
CA TYR A 410 -6.54 -9.76 25.19
C TYR A 410 -6.49 -11.24 25.63
N ALA A 411 -6.20 -11.51 26.91
CA ALA A 411 -6.24 -12.86 27.46
C ALA A 411 -7.66 -13.47 27.44
N SER A 412 -8.69 -12.66 27.64
CA SER A 412 -10.10 -13.08 27.55
C SER A 412 -10.50 -13.36 26.10
N GLU A 413 -10.21 -12.45 25.18
CA GLU A 413 -10.58 -12.62 23.76
C GLU A 413 -9.81 -13.78 23.11
N LEU A 414 -8.52 -13.95 23.41
CA LEU A 414 -7.75 -15.11 22.94
C LEU A 414 -8.27 -16.44 23.48
N LEU A 415 -8.87 -16.44 24.69
CA LEU A 415 -9.52 -17.63 25.26
C LEU A 415 -10.86 -17.91 24.59
N ARG A 416 -11.63 -16.86 24.27
CA ARG A 416 -12.87 -16.93 23.51
C ARG A 416 -12.64 -17.49 22.11
N VAL A 417 -11.64 -16.99 21.38
CA VAL A 417 -11.28 -17.53 20.06
C VAL A 417 -10.78 -18.97 20.18
N ALA A 418 -9.92 -19.29 21.14
CA ALA A 418 -9.46 -20.67 21.35
C ALA A 418 -10.62 -21.64 21.65
N TYR A 419 -11.61 -21.22 22.43
CA TYR A 419 -12.83 -21.98 22.68
C TYR A 419 -13.69 -22.15 21.41
N GLY A 420 -13.86 -21.06 20.65
CA GLY A 420 -14.46 -21.05 19.32
C GLY A 420 -13.87 -22.13 18.41
N MET A 421 -12.57 -22.05 18.14
CA MET A 421 -11.83 -22.94 17.23
C MET A 421 -11.81 -24.42 17.64
N ARG A 422 -12.09 -24.75 18.91
CA ARG A 422 -11.94 -26.10 19.48
C ARG A 422 -13.26 -26.76 19.90
N TYR A 423 -14.30 -25.99 20.23
CA TYR A 423 -15.50 -26.51 20.89
C TYR A 423 -16.82 -25.92 20.42
N ALA A 424 -16.85 -24.67 19.91
CA ALA A 424 -18.11 -23.98 19.61
C ALA A 424 -18.37 -23.75 18.11
N TRP A 425 -17.34 -23.48 17.30
CA TRP A 425 -17.49 -23.26 15.86
C TRP A 425 -17.49 -24.58 15.10
N SER A 426 -18.42 -24.72 14.15
CA SER A 426 -18.35 -25.74 13.11
C SER A 426 -17.15 -25.53 12.18
N ASP A 427 -16.77 -26.56 11.41
CA ASP A 427 -15.69 -26.47 10.42
C ASP A 427 -15.92 -25.32 9.40
N LEU A 428 -17.18 -25.04 9.06
CA LEU A 428 -17.55 -23.97 8.13
C LEU A 428 -17.36 -22.58 8.74
N GLU A 429 -17.82 -22.37 9.97
CA GLU A 429 -17.63 -21.11 10.71
C GLU A 429 -16.16 -20.84 10.98
N LYS A 430 -15.41 -21.87 11.43
CA LYS A 430 -13.96 -21.80 11.63
C LYS A 430 -13.24 -21.42 10.34
N THR A 431 -13.63 -22.02 9.21
CA THR A 431 -13.08 -21.66 7.89
C THR A 431 -13.41 -20.22 7.51
N ALA A 432 -14.66 -19.78 7.70
CA ALA A 432 -15.10 -18.42 7.39
C ALA A 432 -14.37 -17.36 8.24
N ILE A 433 -14.26 -17.58 9.55
CA ILE A 433 -13.58 -16.67 10.48
C ILE A 433 -12.09 -16.61 10.16
N MET A 434 -11.40 -17.75 10.12
CA MET A 434 -9.94 -17.78 9.91
C MET A 434 -9.53 -17.29 8.51
N SER A 435 -10.35 -17.50 7.47
CA SER A 435 -10.08 -16.96 6.13
C SER A 435 -10.29 -15.45 6.00
N SER A 436 -11.01 -14.82 6.95
CA SER A 436 -11.16 -13.36 7.00
C SER A 436 -9.98 -12.62 7.66
N TRP A 437 -9.14 -13.34 8.42
CA TRP A 437 -8.08 -12.75 9.23
C TRP A 437 -6.84 -12.32 8.45
N LEU A 438 -6.55 -12.98 7.32
CA LEU A 438 -5.38 -12.70 6.50
C LEU A 438 -5.80 -12.26 5.09
N ILE A 439 -5.08 -11.29 4.54
CA ILE A 439 -5.31 -10.78 3.18
C ILE A 439 -4.00 -10.75 2.39
N ASN A 440 -4.08 -11.05 1.08
CA ASN A 440 -2.95 -10.99 0.16
C ASN A 440 -3.29 -10.13 -1.05
N THR A 441 -2.94 -8.85 -0.97
CA THR A 441 -3.24 -7.86 -2.02
C THR A 441 -2.37 -7.98 -3.28
N GLN A 442 -1.33 -8.83 -3.24
CA GLN A 442 -0.39 -9.01 -4.35
C GLN A 442 -0.56 -10.33 -5.11
N GLY A 443 -1.30 -11.30 -4.55
CA GLY A 443 -1.41 -12.66 -5.08
C GLY A 443 -0.08 -13.43 -5.09
N LYS A 444 0.89 -13.05 -4.24
CA LYS A 444 2.24 -13.65 -4.21
C LYS A 444 2.41 -14.56 -3.00
N PRO A 445 3.17 -15.67 -3.11
CA PRO A 445 3.61 -16.44 -1.94
C PRO A 445 4.37 -15.55 -0.93
N ASN A 446 4.22 -15.84 0.36
CA ASN A 446 4.87 -15.11 1.47
C ASN A 446 4.57 -13.59 1.52
N ALA A 447 3.41 -13.17 0.99
CA ALA A 447 2.96 -11.76 0.95
C ALA A 447 1.59 -11.54 1.62
N TRP A 448 1.14 -12.47 2.46
CA TRP A 448 -0.05 -12.30 3.29
C TRP A 448 0.24 -11.34 4.46
N MET A 449 -0.81 -10.64 4.91
CA MET A 449 -0.77 -9.74 6.07
C MET A 449 -2.08 -9.84 6.87
N PRO A 450 -2.09 -9.45 8.15
CA PRO A 450 -3.32 -9.33 8.93
C PRO A 450 -4.31 -8.34 8.29
N ALA A 451 -5.59 -8.68 8.32
CA ALA A 451 -6.64 -7.90 7.65
C ALA A 451 -7.00 -6.61 8.40
N ASP A 452 -6.83 -6.59 9.72
CA ASP A 452 -6.85 -5.37 10.55
C ASP A 452 -5.73 -4.39 10.15
N PHE A 453 -4.51 -4.88 9.96
CA PHE A 453 -3.37 -4.09 9.48
C PHE A 453 -3.60 -3.53 8.07
N PHE A 454 -4.31 -4.25 7.20
CA PHE A 454 -4.75 -3.71 5.91
C PHE A 454 -5.79 -2.60 6.06
N GLN A 455 -6.74 -2.72 6.99
CA GLN A 455 -7.68 -1.64 7.30
C GLN A 455 -6.96 -0.41 7.90
N GLU A 456 -5.96 -0.61 8.76
CA GLU A 456 -5.11 0.47 9.28
C GLU A 456 -4.38 1.21 8.14
N HIS A 457 -3.86 0.47 7.15
CA HIS A 457 -3.25 1.07 5.96
C HIS A 457 -4.25 1.93 5.17
N ASN A 458 -5.47 1.45 4.97
CA ASN A 458 -6.53 2.23 4.31
C ASN A 458 -6.87 3.50 5.11
N ASN A 459 -6.89 3.41 6.44
CA ASN A 459 -7.12 4.55 7.34
C ASN A 459 -5.97 5.57 7.27
N LEU A 460 -4.72 5.11 7.12
CA LEU A 460 -3.56 5.97 6.91
C LEU A 460 -3.64 6.72 5.56
N LEU A 461 -4.09 6.08 4.48
CA LEU A 461 -4.29 6.74 3.18
C LEU A 461 -5.36 7.85 3.29
N ILE A 462 -6.50 7.57 3.93
CA ILE A 462 -7.55 8.59 4.15
C ILE A 462 -7.02 9.75 5.00
N LYS A 463 -6.31 9.47 6.11
CA LYS A 463 -5.66 10.47 6.97
C LYS A 463 -4.65 11.33 6.21
N THR A 464 -3.90 10.74 5.28
CA THR A 464 -2.92 11.46 4.44
C THR A 464 -3.62 12.46 3.51
N VAL A 465 -4.68 12.04 2.81
CA VAL A 465 -5.44 12.93 1.92
C VAL A 465 -6.15 14.05 2.69
N HIS A 466 -6.75 13.72 3.85
CA HIS A 466 -7.35 14.73 4.74
C HIS A 466 -6.31 15.77 5.19
N SER A 467 -5.15 15.32 5.67
CA SER A 467 -4.07 16.20 6.15
C SER A 467 -3.53 17.13 5.07
N ALA A 468 -3.39 16.63 3.83
CA ALA A 468 -2.91 17.42 2.69
C ALA A 468 -3.91 18.51 2.22
N LYS A 469 -5.21 18.38 2.54
CA LYS A 469 -6.26 19.36 2.19
C LYS A 469 -6.66 20.27 3.36
N GLY A 470 -6.37 19.87 4.59
CA GLY A 470 -6.63 20.63 5.81
C GLY A 470 -8.07 20.53 6.31
N SER A 471 -8.31 21.13 7.49
CA SER A 471 -9.52 21.00 8.33
C SER A 471 -10.84 21.53 7.76
N ASN A 472 -10.90 21.83 6.45
CA ASN A 472 -12.11 22.32 5.77
C ASN A 472 -12.82 21.21 4.95
N MET A 473 -12.34 19.97 5.02
CA MET A 473 -12.96 18.83 4.37
C MET A 473 -14.10 18.26 5.24
N SER A 474 -15.31 18.16 4.70
CA SER A 474 -16.43 17.55 5.42
C SER A 474 -16.37 16.02 5.40
N TRP A 475 -16.96 15.38 6.42
CA TRP A 475 -17.22 13.94 6.44
C TRP A 475 -17.96 13.44 5.19
N GLU A 476 -18.93 14.20 4.69
CA GLU A 476 -19.61 13.93 3.42
C GLU A 476 -18.64 13.91 2.23
N THR A 477 -17.66 14.81 2.21
CA THR A 477 -16.61 14.82 1.17
C THR A 477 -15.69 13.61 1.31
N LEU A 478 -15.30 13.25 2.54
CA LEU A 478 -14.50 12.05 2.80
C LEU A 478 -15.22 10.79 2.30
N ALA A 479 -16.45 10.56 2.76
CA ALA A 479 -17.22 9.36 2.46
C ALA A 479 -17.63 9.25 0.98
N ASN A 480 -18.11 10.35 0.37
CA ASN A 480 -18.69 10.28 -0.98
C ASN A 480 -17.66 10.50 -2.10
N LYS A 481 -16.40 10.87 -1.80
CA LYS A 481 -15.40 11.24 -2.83
C LYS A 481 -13.98 10.73 -2.55
N ILE A 482 -13.59 10.51 -1.30
CA ILE A 482 -12.19 10.21 -0.94
C ILE A 482 -11.99 8.73 -0.60
N SER A 483 -12.73 8.19 0.37
CA SER A 483 -12.49 6.86 0.96
C SER A 483 -12.47 5.72 -0.06
N THR A 484 -13.46 5.67 -0.95
CA THR A 484 -13.57 4.69 -2.03
C THR A 484 -12.51 4.83 -3.13
N ASN A 485 -11.86 5.99 -3.23
CA ASN A 485 -10.90 6.31 -4.28
C ASN A 485 -9.42 6.27 -3.82
N ILE A 486 -9.14 5.94 -2.55
CA ILE A 486 -7.76 6.00 -2.00
C ILE A 486 -6.74 5.19 -2.80
N HIS A 487 -7.09 3.99 -3.29
CA HIS A 487 -6.19 3.19 -4.11
C HIS A 487 -6.02 3.74 -5.54
N LEU A 488 -7.05 4.41 -6.08
CA LEU A 488 -6.96 5.10 -7.37
C LEU A 488 -5.95 6.26 -7.31
N PHE A 489 -5.77 6.87 -6.15
CA PHE A 489 -4.84 7.99 -5.98
C PHE A 489 -3.38 7.55 -6.12
N SER A 490 -3.01 6.46 -5.45
CA SER A 490 -1.68 5.85 -5.59
C SER A 490 -1.43 5.36 -7.02
N GLU A 491 -2.44 4.77 -7.66
CA GLU A 491 -2.34 4.33 -9.06
C GLU A 491 -2.21 5.51 -10.04
N THR A 492 -2.93 6.62 -9.81
CA THR A 492 -2.81 7.84 -10.62
C THR A 492 -1.43 8.45 -10.50
N ALA A 493 -0.88 8.54 -9.29
CA ALA A 493 0.48 9.03 -9.06
C ALA A 493 1.51 8.16 -9.77
N ARG A 494 1.48 6.84 -9.52
CA ARG A 494 2.36 5.85 -10.15
C ARG A 494 2.32 5.93 -11.68
N ARG A 495 1.12 6.05 -12.28
CA ARG A 495 0.93 6.08 -13.73
C ARG A 495 1.48 7.37 -14.34
N VAL A 496 1.14 8.54 -13.77
CA VAL A 496 1.59 9.83 -14.30
C VAL A 496 3.10 9.99 -14.14
N GLU A 497 3.68 9.64 -12.99
CA GLU A 497 5.13 9.70 -12.77
C GLU A 497 5.91 8.78 -13.72
N GLY A 498 5.39 7.58 -13.99
CA GLY A 498 5.97 6.66 -14.98
C GLY A 498 5.97 7.23 -16.41
N GLU A 499 4.85 7.77 -16.88
CA GLU A 499 4.73 8.36 -18.23
C GLU A 499 5.59 9.64 -18.42
N PHE A 500 5.91 10.34 -17.33
CA PHE A 500 6.81 11.50 -17.35
C PHE A 500 8.26 11.18 -16.93
N HIS A 501 8.59 9.89 -16.75
CA HIS A 501 9.91 9.41 -16.31
C HIS A 501 10.43 10.10 -15.04
N ILE A 502 9.51 10.53 -14.16
CA ILE A 502 9.86 11.12 -12.87
C ILE A 502 10.49 10.02 -12.01
N SER A 503 11.67 10.29 -11.46
CA SER A 503 12.33 9.36 -10.56
C SER A 503 11.45 9.14 -9.33
N HIS A 504 10.84 7.96 -9.20
CA HIS A 504 10.22 7.57 -7.95
C HIS A 504 11.29 7.57 -6.85
N ASN A 505 11.09 8.39 -5.81
CA ASN A 505 11.75 8.12 -4.54
C ASN A 505 11.35 6.71 -4.13
N SER A 506 12.31 5.83 -3.89
CA SER A 506 12.00 4.42 -3.68
C SER A 506 11.21 4.24 -2.38
N ASN A 507 9.92 3.90 -2.49
CA ASN A 507 9.11 3.48 -1.35
C ASN A 507 9.69 2.22 -0.68
N PHE A 508 10.54 1.48 -1.39
CA PHE A 508 11.59 0.70 -0.77
C PHE A 508 12.63 1.63 -0.14
N HIS A 509 12.41 1.98 1.13
CA HIS A 509 13.54 2.25 1.99
C HIS A 509 14.43 1.01 1.98
N SER A 510 15.63 1.11 1.44
CA SER A 510 16.65 0.07 1.61
C SER A 510 16.82 -0.14 3.11
N THR A 511 16.49 -1.33 3.61
CA THR A 511 16.67 -1.67 5.02
C THR A 511 18.13 -1.43 5.38
N VAL A 512 18.37 -0.48 6.28
CA VAL A 512 19.72 -0.19 6.78
C VAL A 512 20.20 -1.46 7.47
N SER A 513 21.41 -1.91 7.14
CA SER A 513 21.88 -3.21 7.61
C SER A 513 21.94 -3.26 9.14
N ALA A 514 21.19 -4.19 9.72
CA ALA A 514 21.18 -4.47 11.15
C ALA A 514 22.52 -5.02 11.68
N TYR A 515 23.45 -5.40 10.79
CA TYR A 515 24.70 -6.08 11.15
C TYR A 515 25.46 -5.39 12.28
N SER A 516 25.64 -4.06 12.23
CA SER A 516 26.37 -3.33 13.28
C SER A 516 25.67 -3.37 14.65
N ASP A 517 24.35 -3.45 14.69
CA ASP A 517 23.60 -3.51 15.95
C ASP A 517 23.58 -4.94 16.51
N ILE A 518 23.36 -5.93 15.64
CA ILE A 518 23.44 -7.36 15.97
C ILE A 518 24.84 -7.71 16.50
N THR A 519 25.92 -7.27 15.83
CA THR A 519 27.30 -7.46 16.32
C THR A 519 27.49 -6.88 17.72
N ARG A 520 27.02 -5.64 17.98
CA ARG A 520 27.14 -5.02 19.31
C ARG A 520 26.34 -5.75 20.39
N ILE A 521 25.20 -6.34 20.04
CA ILE A 521 24.43 -7.23 20.94
C ILE A 521 25.25 -8.48 21.24
N THR A 522 25.74 -9.20 20.22
CA THR A 522 26.55 -10.42 20.37
C THR A 522 27.86 -10.16 21.13
N ASP A 523 28.51 -9.03 20.92
CA ASP A 523 29.69 -8.58 21.69
C ASP A 523 29.35 -8.41 23.17
N SER A 524 28.22 -7.78 23.48
CA SER A 524 27.78 -7.62 24.87
C SER A 524 27.39 -8.95 25.51
N LEU A 525 26.79 -9.88 24.75
CA LEU A 525 26.46 -11.23 25.24
C LEU A 525 27.76 -12.02 25.53
N ARG A 526 28.76 -11.94 24.64
CA ARG A 526 30.11 -12.52 24.86
C ARG A 526 30.78 -11.94 26.09
N HIS A 527 30.81 -10.61 26.23
CA HIS A 527 31.50 -9.93 27.32
C HIS A 527 31.02 -10.36 28.72
N TYR A 528 29.72 -10.62 28.86
CA TYR A 528 29.12 -11.09 30.11
C TYR A 528 28.91 -12.61 30.17
N ASP A 529 29.50 -13.39 29.26
CA ASP A 529 29.28 -14.83 29.06
C ASP A 529 27.81 -15.30 29.12
N ILE A 530 26.88 -14.47 28.62
CA ILE A 530 25.45 -14.80 28.59
C ILE A 530 25.19 -15.92 27.57
N LEU A 531 24.37 -16.90 27.96
CA LEU A 531 24.17 -18.19 27.28
C LEU A 531 25.46 -19.03 27.17
N GLY A 532 26.49 -18.68 27.95
CA GLY A 532 27.80 -19.31 27.96
C GLY A 532 27.89 -20.54 28.85
N VAL A 533 29.14 -20.97 29.08
CA VAL A 533 29.46 -22.17 29.88
C VAL A 533 29.81 -21.79 31.33
N ASN A 534 30.22 -20.56 31.59
CA ASN A 534 30.62 -20.10 32.93
C ASN A 534 29.73 -18.93 33.37
N PRO A 535 28.93 -19.07 34.45
CA PRO A 535 28.11 -17.97 34.91
C PRO A 535 28.98 -16.80 35.41
N HIS A 536 28.99 -15.71 34.65
CA HIS A 536 29.71 -14.49 35.02
C HIS A 536 29.20 -13.97 36.39
N PRO A 537 30.06 -13.53 37.33
CA PRO A 537 29.63 -13.18 38.70
C PRO A 537 28.50 -12.16 38.77
N ASP A 538 28.55 -11.26 37.79
CA ASP A 538 27.70 -10.10 37.56
C ASP A 538 26.32 -10.48 36.93
N ASN A 539 26.14 -11.75 36.53
CA ASN A 539 24.89 -12.35 36.04
C ASN A 539 24.13 -13.14 37.11
N LEU A 540 24.71 -13.37 38.29
CA LEU A 540 24.13 -14.26 39.31
C LEU A 540 22.91 -13.64 40.03
N ASN A 541 22.90 -12.33 40.20
CA ASN A 541 21.90 -11.58 40.98
C ASN A 541 20.94 -10.74 40.11
N VAL A 542 20.67 -11.15 38.88
CA VAL A 542 19.62 -10.53 38.04
C VAL A 542 18.25 -11.04 38.51
N PRO A 543 17.22 -10.19 38.65
CA PRO A 543 15.86 -10.69 38.88
C PRO A 543 15.48 -11.66 37.77
N LEU A 544 15.05 -12.88 38.13
CA LEU A 544 14.53 -13.82 37.15
C LEU A 544 13.32 -13.16 36.49
N VAL A 545 13.39 -12.98 35.16
CA VAL A 545 12.17 -12.70 34.42
C VAL A 545 11.29 -13.90 34.68
N ARG A 546 10.15 -13.54 35.21
CA ARG A 546 9.13 -14.46 35.57
C ARG A 546 8.70 -15.08 34.19
N ASP A 547 8.87 -16.40 34.03
CA ASP A 547 8.69 -17.26 32.83
C ASP A 547 7.38 -17.03 32.05
N LEU A 548 7.43 -17.01 30.71
CA LEU A 548 6.24 -16.99 29.84
C LEU A 548 5.79 -18.39 29.36
N ILE A 549 6.53 -19.46 29.72
CA ILE A 549 6.22 -20.92 29.67
C ILE A 549 6.63 -21.74 30.97
N LYS A 550 6.26 -21.30 32.21
CA LYS A 550 6.02 -22.16 33.41
C LYS A 550 4.61 -22.22 34.11
N GLU A 551 3.86 -21.14 34.38
CA GLU A 551 2.57 -21.11 35.17
C GLU A 551 1.20 -20.66 34.56
N GLY A 552 1.05 -20.42 33.26
CA GLY A 552 -0.18 -19.94 32.61
C GLY A 552 -1.21 -21.03 32.43
N PHE A 553 -0.81 -22.29 32.24
CA PHE A 553 -1.65 -23.45 32.59
C PHE A 553 -1.60 -23.83 34.08
N GLU A 554 -0.79 -23.21 34.96
CA GLU A 554 -1.13 -23.25 36.40
C GLU A 554 -2.37 -22.36 36.64
N LYS A 555 -2.52 -21.24 35.92
CA LYS A 555 -3.72 -20.36 35.96
C LYS A 555 -4.87 -20.77 35.01
N PHE A 556 -4.58 -21.45 33.89
CA PHE A 556 -5.54 -21.73 32.81
C PHE A 556 -6.75 -22.53 33.29
N PRO A 557 -6.62 -23.58 34.14
CA PRO A 557 -7.78 -24.32 34.64
C PRO A 557 -8.77 -23.42 35.37
N GLU A 558 -8.30 -22.50 36.21
CA GLU A 558 -9.14 -21.57 36.97
C GLU A 558 -9.70 -20.44 36.08
N ARG A 559 -8.90 -19.93 35.13
CA ARG A 559 -9.36 -18.95 34.12
C ARG A 559 -10.43 -19.55 33.20
N PHE A 560 -10.19 -20.74 32.69
CA PHE A 560 -11.10 -21.48 31.82
C PHE A 560 -12.38 -21.90 32.57
N LYS A 561 -12.28 -22.31 33.84
CA LYS A 561 -13.45 -22.57 34.69
C LYS A 561 -14.33 -21.32 34.82
N LYS A 562 -13.76 -20.16 35.13
CA LYS A 562 -14.49 -18.88 35.20
C LYS A 562 -15.11 -18.46 33.86
N PHE A 563 -14.38 -18.69 32.77
CA PHE A 563 -14.88 -18.45 31.41
C PHE A 563 -16.06 -19.37 31.07
N MET A 564 -15.96 -20.68 31.34
CA MET A 564 -17.06 -21.64 31.17
C MET A 564 -18.26 -21.32 32.07
N GLU A 565 -18.03 -20.88 33.32
CA GLU A 565 -19.07 -20.38 34.21
C GLU A 565 -19.78 -19.15 33.60
N SER A 566 -19.04 -18.19 33.04
CA SER A 566 -19.61 -17.01 32.36
C SER A 566 -20.45 -17.35 31.12
N ILE A 567 -20.03 -18.35 30.32
CA ILE A 567 -20.81 -18.85 29.17
C ILE A 567 -22.08 -19.58 29.66
N THR A 568 -21.96 -20.44 30.68
CA THR A 568 -23.05 -21.31 31.13
C THR A 568 -24.14 -20.55 31.88
N LEU A 569 -23.79 -19.44 32.56
CA LEU A 569 -24.70 -18.71 33.44
C LEU A 569 -25.57 -17.63 32.75
N GLY A 570 -25.28 -17.24 31.50
CA GLY A 570 -26.18 -16.44 30.65
C GLY A 570 -26.90 -15.26 31.35
N HIS A 571 -26.17 -14.47 32.13
CA HIS A 571 -26.65 -13.50 33.14
C HIS A 571 -27.56 -14.09 34.24
N TYR A 572 -27.10 -14.08 35.50
CA TYR A 572 -27.95 -13.78 36.67
C TYR A 572 -27.10 -13.55 37.94
N SER A 573 -26.83 -12.29 38.29
CA SER A 573 -26.99 -11.76 39.66
C SER A 573 -26.61 -10.27 39.72
N GLU A 574 -27.61 -9.42 39.96
CA GLU A 574 -27.38 -8.10 40.55
C GLU A 574 -26.90 -8.31 42.00
N GLU A 575 -25.59 -8.30 42.25
CA GLU A 575 -24.94 -7.80 43.49
C GLU A 575 -23.44 -8.17 43.52
N GLY A 576 -22.57 -7.17 43.32
CA GLY A 576 -21.17 -7.25 43.77
C GLY A 576 -20.08 -6.92 42.75
N ILE A 577 -19.48 -5.72 42.94
CA ILE A 577 -18.12 -5.32 42.53
C ILE A 577 -17.94 -4.87 41.05
N ASP A 578 -18.31 -3.61 40.79
CA ASP A 578 -17.65 -2.53 39.99
C ASP A 578 -16.89 -2.78 38.65
N ASP A 579 -16.71 -4.00 38.14
CA ASP A 579 -16.11 -4.26 36.81
C ASP A 579 -17.18 -4.63 35.74
N ILE A 580 -18.48 -4.56 36.09
CA ILE A 580 -19.61 -5.00 35.23
C ILE A 580 -20.26 -3.81 34.49
N LEU A 581 -19.54 -3.28 33.50
CA LEU A 581 -20.13 -2.53 32.38
C LEU A 581 -19.69 -3.05 31.00
N GLU A 582 -18.75 -4.01 30.94
CA GLU A 582 -18.25 -4.57 29.68
C GLU A 582 -18.66 -6.04 29.45
N GLN A 583 -19.01 -6.81 30.49
CA GLN A 583 -19.27 -8.26 30.34
C GLN A 583 -20.61 -8.60 29.67
N ASP A 584 -21.65 -7.77 29.89
CA ASP A 584 -22.95 -7.97 29.23
C ASP A 584 -22.83 -7.86 27.69
N ALA A 585 -21.96 -6.95 27.21
CA ALA A 585 -21.69 -6.78 25.78
C ALA A 585 -20.96 -7.99 25.16
N ILE A 586 -20.23 -8.78 25.95
CA ILE A 586 -19.44 -9.92 25.46
C ILE A 586 -20.33 -11.15 25.24
N ALA A 587 -21.26 -11.44 26.15
CA ALA A 587 -22.26 -12.50 25.95
C ALA A 587 -23.20 -12.18 24.77
N GLU A 588 -23.62 -10.91 24.66
CA GLU A 588 -24.43 -10.45 23.53
C GLU A 588 -23.64 -10.47 22.20
N SER A 589 -22.34 -10.18 22.23
CA SER A 589 -21.42 -10.30 21.09
C SER A 589 -21.26 -11.75 20.62
N LEU A 590 -21.14 -12.72 21.54
CA LEU A 590 -21.10 -14.16 21.19
C LEU A 590 -22.38 -14.62 20.50
N GLY A 591 -23.54 -14.26 21.06
CA GLY A 591 -24.84 -14.58 20.45
C GLY A 591 -25.03 -13.93 19.07
N ARG A 592 -24.58 -12.67 18.91
CA ARG A 592 -24.63 -11.96 17.63
C ARG A 592 -23.65 -12.52 16.60
N GLU A 593 -22.43 -12.90 16.97
CA GLU A 593 -21.46 -13.51 16.05
C GLU A 593 -21.93 -14.88 15.55
N TYR A 594 -22.46 -15.71 16.45
CA TYR A 594 -23.05 -17.00 16.09
C TYR A 594 -24.25 -16.81 15.15
N GLN A 595 -25.17 -15.89 15.47
CA GLN A 595 -26.30 -15.57 14.59
C GLN A 595 -25.86 -14.98 13.24
N MET A 596 -24.86 -14.08 13.21
CA MET A 596 -24.33 -13.53 11.96
C MET A 596 -23.66 -14.60 11.09
N ALA A 597 -23.02 -15.60 11.70
CA ALA A 597 -22.45 -16.73 10.98
C ALA A 597 -23.54 -17.67 10.43
N GLU A 598 -24.56 -18.02 11.23
CA GLU A 598 -25.72 -18.79 10.75
C GLU A 598 -26.49 -18.06 9.64
N ASP A 599 -26.71 -16.75 9.77
CA ASP A 599 -27.38 -15.91 8.78
C ASP A 599 -26.58 -15.87 7.46
N TYR A 600 -25.25 -15.76 7.55
CA TYR A 600 -24.35 -15.78 6.40
C TYR A 600 -24.34 -17.14 5.69
N ILE A 601 -24.27 -18.24 6.44
CA ILE A 601 -24.34 -19.62 5.92
C ILE A 601 -25.71 -19.86 5.27
N SER A 602 -26.79 -19.43 5.91
CA SER A 602 -28.16 -19.54 5.41
C SER A 602 -28.39 -18.72 4.14
N ALA A 603 -27.81 -17.52 4.03
CA ALA A 603 -27.85 -16.73 2.81
C ALA A 603 -27.02 -17.35 1.67
N SER A 604 -25.89 -17.98 2.00
CA SER A 604 -24.97 -18.62 1.04
C SER A 604 -25.47 -19.95 0.49
N LEU A 605 -26.40 -20.63 1.18
CA LEU A 605 -26.98 -21.92 0.76
C LEU A 605 -28.31 -21.79 0.00
N ASN A 606 -28.91 -20.59 -0.04
CA ASN A 606 -30.19 -20.32 -0.72
C ASN A 606 -30.03 -19.59 -2.08
N HIS A 607 -28.80 -19.49 -2.60
CA HIS A 607 -28.44 -18.90 -3.89
C HIS A 607 -27.48 -19.82 -4.66
#